data_AF-A2DYM0-F1
#
_entry.id   AF-A2DYM0-F1
#
_cell.length_a   1.000
_cell.length_b   1.000
_cell.length_c   1.000
_cell.angle_alpha   90.00
_cell.angle_beta   90.00
_cell.angle_gamma   90.00
#
_symmetry.space_group_name_H-M   'P 1'
#
loop_
_entity.id
_entity.type
_entity.pdbx_description
1 polymer ?
#
loop_
_entity_poly.entity_id
_entity_poly.type
_entity_poly.pdbx_seq_one_letter_code
_entity_poly.pdbx_strand_id
1 'polypeptide(L)'
;MAFCDDQLIIYLCQPKQIIKKILVHKSTRVSELSNLFANSPKCFIYHGMALHSSMKLESYGIQNFDHIVVLQDETTQTYTPEQIMWMNATKDQQEFNDKLYLSTNLASQMEVARLKDIKMSRIEMKRHAFFKVASRAFNESSPQFDLSGMNTKTDIPKPKLSEEPLPQFWNCGKQQNLKLFRNHSEPSITLDSPIDVKE
;
A
#
# COMPACT_ATOMS: atom_id res chain seq x y z
N MET A 1 7.12 -33.46 -33.57
CA MET A 1 6.77 -33.35 -32.14
C MET A 1 6.24 -31.95 -31.92
N ALA A 2 4.92 -31.78 -31.86
CA ALA A 2 4.31 -30.49 -31.55
C ALA A 2 4.42 -30.29 -30.03
N PHE A 3 5.12 -29.24 -29.60
CA PHE A 3 5.05 -28.79 -28.22
C PHE A 3 3.64 -28.23 -28.01
N CYS A 4 2.87 -28.88 -27.13
CA CYS A 4 1.52 -28.47 -26.80
C CYS A 4 1.60 -27.17 -25.98
N ASP A 5 1.40 -26.01 -26.61
CA ASP A 5 1.34 -24.68 -25.98
C ASP A 5 0.07 -24.47 -25.12
N ASP A 6 -0.35 -25.51 -24.41
CA ASP A 6 -1.57 -25.54 -23.61
C ASP A 6 -1.34 -25.14 -22.15
N GLN A 7 -0.10 -24.84 -21.79
CA GLN A 7 0.24 -24.39 -20.45
C GLN A 7 0.34 -22.87 -20.39
N LEU A 8 -0.19 -22.33 -19.31
CA LEU A 8 -0.15 -20.92 -18.94
C LEU A 8 0.55 -20.75 -17.61
N ILE A 9 1.45 -19.77 -17.54
CA ILE A 9 1.98 -19.26 -16.29
C ILE A 9 1.10 -18.08 -15.88
N ILE A 10 0.46 -18.13 -14.73
CA ILE A 10 -0.37 -17.02 -14.22
C ILE A 10 0.04 -16.64 -12.80
N TYR A 11 -0.28 -15.41 -12.41
CA TYR A 11 0.02 -14.87 -11.09
C TYR A 11 -1.28 -14.64 -10.31
N LEU A 12 -1.41 -15.36 -9.20
CA LEU A 12 -2.54 -15.19 -8.28
C LEU A 12 -2.19 -14.15 -7.22
N CYS A 13 -2.95 -13.06 -7.22
CA CYS A 13 -2.75 -11.91 -6.35
C CYS A 13 -3.80 -11.92 -5.24
N GLN A 14 -3.40 -12.27 -4.02
CA GLN A 14 -4.29 -12.17 -2.86
C GLN A 14 -3.99 -10.86 -2.11
N PRO A 15 -4.99 -9.99 -1.86
CA PRO A 15 -4.76 -8.75 -1.15
C PRO A 15 -4.09 -8.99 0.21
N LYS A 16 -3.13 -8.13 0.55
CA LYS A 16 -2.32 -8.21 1.79
C LYS A 16 -1.47 -9.48 1.90
N GLN A 17 -1.34 -10.26 0.83
CA GLN A 17 -0.54 -11.47 0.79
C GLN A 17 0.43 -11.46 -0.40
N ILE A 18 1.31 -12.46 -0.40
CA ILE A 18 2.31 -12.65 -1.44
C ILE A 18 1.64 -13.16 -2.72
N ILE A 19 2.12 -12.67 -3.86
CA ILE A 19 1.68 -13.10 -5.18
C ILE A 19 2.23 -14.50 -5.47
N LYS A 20 1.36 -15.44 -5.84
CA LYS A 20 1.74 -16.82 -6.16
C LYS A 20 1.84 -16.99 -7.67
N LYS A 21 3.00 -17.42 -8.16
CA LYS A 21 3.20 -17.83 -9.56
C LYS A 21 2.80 -19.31 -9.71
N ILE A 22 1.91 -19.62 -10.64
CA ILE A 22 1.46 -20.99 -10.89
C ILE A 22 1.51 -21.33 -12.38
N LEU A 23 1.71 -22.61 -12.68
CA LEU A 23 1.65 -23.18 -14.02
C LEU A 23 0.36 -24.01 -14.12
N VAL A 24 -0.52 -23.65 -15.04
CA VAL A 24 -1.86 -24.26 -15.21
C VAL A 24 -2.13 -24.55 -16.68
N HIS A 25 -3.05 -25.46 -16.97
CA HIS A 25 -3.49 -25.68 -18.35
C HIS A 25 -4.57 -24.68 -18.76
N LYS A 26 -4.60 -24.27 -20.03
CA LYS A 26 -5.67 -23.41 -20.60
C LYS A 26 -7.07 -23.99 -20.39
N SER A 27 -7.16 -25.31 -20.47
CA SER A 27 -8.40 -26.07 -20.31
C SER A 27 -8.86 -26.24 -18.86
N THR A 28 -8.04 -25.87 -17.87
CA THR A 28 -8.36 -25.96 -16.44
C THR A 28 -9.58 -25.10 -16.10
N ARG A 29 -10.46 -25.62 -15.25
CA ARG A 29 -11.61 -24.85 -14.75
C ARG A 29 -11.20 -23.93 -13.61
N VAL A 30 -11.91 -22.81 -13.47
CA VAL A 30 -11.69 -21.86 -12.37
C VAL A 30 -11.88 -22.53 -11.01
N SER A 31 -12.82 -23.47 -10.87
CA SER A 31 -13.03 -24.25 -9.64
C SER A 31 -11.79 -24.99 -9.16
N GLU A 32 -10.91 -25.42 -10.08
CA GLU A 32 -9.70 -26.15 -9.72
C GLU A 32 -8.65 -25.23 -9.09
N LEU A 33 -8.66 -23.93 -9.41
CA LEU A 33 -7.79 -22.94 -8.77
C LEU A 33 -8.11 -22.80 -7.27
N SER A 34 -9.35 -23.04 -6.86
CA SER A 34 -9.74 -23.02 -5.45
C SER A 34 -8.99 -24.07 -4.62
N ASN A 35 -8.58 -25.18 -5.21
CA ASN A 35 -7.82 -26.23 -4.52
C ASN A 35 -6.42 -25.75 -4.06
N LEU A 36 -5.91 -24.64 -4.62
CA LEU A 36 -4.63 -24.03 -4.24
C LEU A 36 -4.72 -23.25 -2.91
N PHE A 37 -5.94 -23.00 -2.41
CA PHE A 37 -6.19 -22.24 -1.19
C PHE A 37 -6.99 -23.10 -0.21
N ALA A 38 -6.50 -23.21 1.02
CA ALA A 38 -7.18 -23.98 2.04
C ALA A 38 -8.49 -23.31 2.50
N ASN A 39 -9.51 -24.14 2.73
CA ASN A 39 -10.61 -23.93 3.67
C ASN A 39 -11.53 -22.70 3.50
N SER A 40 -11.64 -22.12 2.31
CA SER A 40 -12.77 -21.20 2.04
C SER A 40 -13.11 -21.15 0.54
N PRO A 41 -14.38 -20.89 0.17
CA PRO A 41 -14.70 -20.49 -1.18
C PRO A 41 -13.93 -19.21 -1.52
N LYS A 42 -13.46 -19.12 -2.76
CA LYS A 42 -12.68 -18.00 -3.29
C LYS A 42 -13.38 -17.44 -4.52
N CYS A 43 -13.37 -16.13 -4.62
CA CYS A 43 -13.82 -15.39 -5.79
C CYS A 43 -12.58 -14.95 -6.56
N PHE A 44 -12.56 -15.20 -7.86
CA PHE A 44 -11.46 -14.84 -8.75
C PHE A 44 -11.91 -13.68 -9.63
N ILE A 45 -11.09 -12.63 -9.74
CA ILE A 45 -11.39 -11.44 -10.54
C ILE A 45 -10.30 -11.24 -11.59
N TYR A 46 -10.71 -11.00 -12.83
CA TYR A 46 -9.85 -10.73 -13.98
C TYR A 46 -10.53 -9.75 -14.93
N HIS A 47 -9.80 -8.73 -15.41
CA HIS A 47 -10.32 -7.68 -16.31
C HIS A 47 -11.62 -7.03 -15.82
N GLY A 48 -11.73 -6.80 -14.51
CA GLY A 48 -12.92 -6.23 -13.88
C GLY A 48 -14.16 -7.13 -13.84
N MET A 49 -14.00 -8.42 -14.15
CA MET A 49 -15.06 -9.43 -14.11
C MET A 49 -14.76 -10.49 -13.06
N ALA A 50 -15.79 -10.94 -12.35
CA ALA A 50 -15.70 -12.13 -11.50
C ALA A 50 -15.77 -13.39 -12.38
N LEU A 51 -14.81 -14.30 -12.20
CA LEU A 51 -14.73 -15.55 -12.94
C LEU A 51 -15.67 -16.59 -12.33
N HIS A 52 -16.36 -17.33 -13.19
CA HIS A 52 -17.32 -18.35 -12.77
C HIS A 52 -16.64 -19.71 -12.62
N SER A 53 -16.91 -20.41 -11.52
CA SER A 53 -16.26 -21.67 -11.17
C SER A 53 -16.38 -22.77 -12.23
N SER A 54 -17.49 -22.80 -13.00
CA SER A 54 -17.70 -23.84 -14.04
C SER A 54 -16.99 -23.57 -15.35
N MET A 55 -16.51 -22.35 -15.59
CA MET A 55 -15.90 -21.95 -16.85
C MET A 55 -14.40 -22.27 -16.86
N LYS A 56 -13.84 -22.36 -18.08
CA LYS A 56 -12.41 -22.62 -18.30
C LYS A 56 -11.63 -21.31 -18.33
N LEU A 57 -10.34 -21.36 -18.01
CA LEU A 57 -9.48 -20.16 -18.08
C LEU A 57 -9.38 -19.61 -19.50
N GLU A 58 -9.31 -20.49 -20.50
CA GLU A 58 -9.26 -20.11 -21.91
C GLU A 58 -10.47 -19.26 -22.36
N SER A 59 -11.67 -19.53 -21.84
CA SER A 59 -12.88 -18.77 -22.24
C SER A 59 -12.85 -17.30 -21.82
N TYR A 60 -11.99 -16.95 -20.88
CA TYR A 60 -11.80 -15.56 -20.44
C TYR A 60 -10.67 -14.85 -21.20
N GLY A 61 -9.96 -15.53 -22.10
CA GLY A 61 -8.84 -14.96 -22.85
C GLY A 61 -7.58 -14.72 -22.00
N ILE A 62 -7.43 -15.44 -20.88
CA ILE A 62 -6.27 -15.32 -19.99
C ILE A 62 -5.00 -15.77 -20.72
N GLN A 63 -3.97 -14.92 -20.67
CA GLN A 63 -2.69 -15.13 -21.33
C GLN A 63 -1.57 -15.47 -20.34
N ASN A 64 -0.39 -15.75 -20.89
CA ASN A 64 0.80 -15.96 -20.10
C ASN A 64 1.19 -14.69 -19.34
N PHE A 65 1.57 -14.88 -18.07
CA PHE A 65 1.98 -13.85 -17.12
C PHE A 65 0.87 -12.89 -16.70
N ASP A 66 -0.39 -13.23 -16.95
CA ASP A 66 -1.53 -12.46 -16.46
C ASP A 66 -1.71 -12.58 -14.94
N HIS A 67 -2.30 -11.53 -14.39
CA HIS A 67 -2.58 -11.39 -12.96
C HIS A 67 -4.07 -11.57 -12.70
N ILE A 68 -4.40 -12.49 -11.78
CA ILE A 68 -5.77 -12.76 -11.34
C ILE A 68 -5.85 -12.43 -9.85
N VAL A 69 -6.83 -11.61 -9.46
CA VAL A 69 -7.05 -11.27 -8.06
C VAL A 69 -7.87 -12.36 -7.39
N VAL A 70 -7.43 -12.83 -6.22
CA VAL A 70 -8.09 -13.87 -5.43
C VAL A 70 -8.63 -13.26 -4.14
N LEU A 71 -9.93 -13.29 -3.97
CA LEU A 71 -10.63 -12.81 -2.79
C LEU A 71 -11.33 -13.95 -2.06
N GLN A 72 -11.58 -13.74 -0.78
CA GLN A 72 -12.50 -14.61 -0.04
C GLN A 72 -13.91 -14.36 -0.57
N ASP A 73 -14.61 -15.45 -0.88
CA ASP A 73 -16.01 -15.35 -1.25
C ASP A 73 -16.86 -15.49 0.00
N GLU A 74 -17.69 -14.49 0.25
CA GLU A 74 -18.72 -14.60 1.28
C GLU A 74 -19.92 -15.27 0.62
N THR A 75 -20.59 -16.20 1.30
CA THR A 75 -21.74 -16.95 0.75
C THR A 75 -22.96 -16.10 0.38
N THR A 76 -22.87 -14.78 0.56
CA THR A 76 -23.90 -13.81 0.18
C THR A 76 -23.98 -13.67 -1.34
N GLN A 77 -25.19 -13.63 -1.88
CA GLN A 77 -25.45 -13.44 -3.32
C GLN A 77 -25.00 -12.07 -3.86
N THR A 78 -24.59 -11.16 -2.98
CA THR A 78 -24.21 -9.79 -3.32
C THR A 78 -22.70 -9.62 -3.23
N TYR A 79 -22.11 -8.90 -4.19
CA TYR A 79 -20.70 -8.58 -4.17
C TYR A 79 -20.33 -7.74 -2.95
N THR A 80 -19.24 -8.12 -2.29
CA THR A 80 -18.70 -7.33 -1.18
C THR A 80 -18.10 -6.02 -1.71
N PRO A 81 -18.03 -4.95 -0.88
CA PRO A 81 -17.39 -3.69 -1.28
C PRO A 81 -15.94 -3.90 -1.75
N GLU A 82 -15.23 -4.85 -1.15
CA GLU A 82 -13.87 -5.23 -1.56
C GLU A 82 -13.86 -5.87 -2.96
N GLN A 83 -14.77 -6.79 -3.25
CA GLN A 83 -14.91 -7.37 -4.59
C GLN A 83 -15.19 -6.28 -5.64
N ILE A 84 -16.10 -5.35 -5.37
CA ILE A 84 -16.40 -4.23 -6.28
C ILE A 84 -15.19 -3.33 -6.49
N MET A 85 -14.43 -3.05 -5.42
CA MET A 85 -13.20 -2.26 -5.49
C MET A 85 -12.18 -2.92 -6.41
N TRP A 86 -11.94 -4.24 -6.25
CA TRP A 86 -10.99 -4.97 -7.09
C TRP A 86 -11.48 -5.18 -8.52
N MET A 87 -12.79 -5.35 -8.73
CA MET A 87 -13.36 -5.32 -10.08
C MET A 87 -13.06 -3.98 -10.75
N ASN A 88 -13.27 -2.85 -10.08
CA ASN A 88 -12.93 -1.55 -10.65
C ASN A 88 -11.42 -1.36 -10.87
N ALA A 89 -10.60 -1.81 -9.92
CA ALA A 89 -9.14 -1.67 -10.00
C ALA A 89 -8.51 -2.52 -11.12
N THR A 90 -9.16 -3.63 -11.52
CA THR A 90 -8.68 -4.53 -12.58
C THR A 90 -9.33 -4.26 -13.93
N LYS A 91 -10.14 -3.19 -14.08
CA LYS A 91 -10.69 -2.80 -15.40
C LYS A 91 -9.60 -2.36 -16.37
N ASP A 92 -8.62 -1.61 -15.87
CA ASP A 92 -7.43 -1.22 -16.64
C ASP A 92 -6.28 -2.15 -16.26
N GLN A 93 -6.02 -3.13 -17.13
CA GLN A 93 -5.01 -4.15 -16.89
C GLN A 93 -3.60 -3.57 -16.88
N GLN A 94 -3.34 -2.52 -17.66
CA GLN A 94 -2.01 -1.90 -17.72
C GLN A 94 -1.73 -1.16 -16.41
N GLU A 95 -2.67 -0.32 -15.97
CA GLU A 95 -2.54 0.40 -14.69
C GLU A 95 -2.43 -0.58 -13.51
N PHE A 96 -3.19 -1.68 -13.55
CA PHE A 96 -3.13 -2.72 -12.53
C PHE A 96 -1.76 -3.41 -12.49
N ASN A 97 -1.23 -3.82 -13.65
CA ASN A 97 0.08 -4.45 -13.75
C ASN A 97 1.19 -3.52 -13.26
N ASP A 98 1.14 -2.23 -13.60
CA ASP A 98 2.13 -1.25 -13.15
C ASP A 98 2.09 -1.10 -11.61
N LYS A 99 0.89 -1.01 -11.02
CA LYS A 99 0.72 -0.98 -9.55
C LYS A 99 1.28 -2.23 -8.89
N LEU A 100 1.08 -3.40 -9.51
CA LEU A 100 1.54 -4.67 -9.00
C LEU A 100 3.07 -4.83 -9.12
N TYR A 101 3.65 -4.33 -10.22
CA TYR A 101 5.09 -4.30 -10.39
C TYR A 101 5.76 -3.42 -9.33
N LEU A 102 5.20 -2.23 -9.07
CA LEU A 102 5.65 -1.34 -8.00
C LEU A 102 5.54 -1.97 -6.60
N SER A 103 4.54 -2.84 -6.39
CA SER A 103 4.33 -3.50 -5.10
C SER A 103 5.14 -4.78 -4.92
N THR A 104 5.75 -5.33 -5.97
CA THR A 104 6.60 -6.53 -5.91
C THR A 104 8.08 -6.21 -5.85
N ASN A 105 8.52 -5.13 -6.50
CA ASN A 105 9.91 -4.71 -6.49
C ASN A 105 10.27 -4.04 -5.14
N LEU A 106 11.17 -4.67 -4.36
CA LEU A 106 11.58 -4.17 -3.05
C LEU A 106 12.21 -2.77 -3.11
N ALA A 107 13.03 -2.48 -4.13
CA ALA A 107 13.66 -1.16 -4.27
C ALA A 107 12.60 -0.08 -4.53
N SER A 108 11.62 -0.38 -5.40
CA SER A 108 10.48 0.51 -5.65
C SER A 108 9.63 0.69 -4.40
N GLN A 109 9.37 -0.37 -3.63
CA GLN A 109 8.63 -0.28 -2.37
C GLN A 109 9.34 0.60 -1.34
N MET A 110 10.66 0.45 -1.19
CA MET A 110 11.45 1.29 -0.28
C MET A 110 11.41 2.76 -0.69
N GLU A 111 11.53 3.05 -1.99
CA GLU A 111 11.43 4.42 -2.48
C GLU A 111 10.03 5.01 -2.28
N VAL A 112 8.98 4.24 -2.56
CA VAL A 112 7.59 4.65 -2.30
C VAL A 112 7.35 4.92 -0.82
N ALA A 113 7.88 4.08 0.07
CA ALA A 113 7.81 4.29 1.52
C ALA A 113 8.54 5.58 1.92
N ARG A 114 9.77 5.78 1.45
CA ARG A 114 10.55 7.01 1.69
C ARG A 114 9.82 8.26 1.23
N LEU A 115 9.20 8.23 0.04
CA LEU A 115 8.41 9.34 -0.48
C LEU A 115 7.17 9.62 0.35
N LYS A 116 6.50 8.58 0.87
CA LYS A 116 5.37 8.72 1.80
C LYS A 116 5.81 9.36 3.10
N ASP A 117 6.95 8.96 3.66
CA ASP A 117 7.50 9.53 4.90
C ASP A 117 7.85 11.00 4.74
N ILE A 118 8.54 11.37 3.64
CA ILE A 118 8.85 12.77 3.32
C ILE A 118 7.56 13.58 3.16
N LYS A 119 6.55 13.04 2.49
CA LYS A 119 5.25 13.69 2.32
C LYS A 119 4.55 13.87 3.66
N MET A 120 4.59 12.87 4.54
CA MET A 120 3.97 12.94 5.86
C MET A 120 4.68 13.97 6.75
N SER A 121 6.01 13.96 6.77
CA SER A 121 6.81 14.97 7.47
C SER A 121 6.46 16.40 7.03
N ARG A 122 6.27 16.63 5.73
CA ARG A 122 5.81 17.94 5.20
C ARG A 122 4.40 18.32 5.66
N ILE A 123 3.52 17.35 5.90
CA ILE A 123 2.16 17.57 6.41
C ILE A 123 2.20 17.88 7.91
N GLU A 124 3.02 17.16 8.68
CA GLU A 124 3.20 17.35 10.13
C GLU A 124 3.68 18.76 10.47
N MET A 125 4.55 19.33 9.64
CA MET A 125 4.99 20.72 9.78
C MET A 125 3.84 21.75 9.62
N LYS A 126 2.71 21.34 9.03
CA LYS A 126 1.54 22.20 8.78
C LYS A 126 0.39 21.81 9.70
N ARG A 127 0.34 22.43 10.89
CA ARG A 127 -0.67 22.16 11.95
C ARG A 127 -2.09 21.90 11.41
N HIS A 128 -2.65 22.81 10.59
CA HIS A 128 -4.01 22.64 10.06
C HIS A 128 -4.17 21.46 9.11
N ALA A 129 -3.18 21.21 8.24
CA ALA A 129 -3.21 20.08 7.31
C ALA A 129 -3.09 18.76 8.08
N PHE A 130 -2.18 18.71 9.05
CA PHE A 130 -2.01 17.56 9.94
C PHE A 130 -3.32 17.21 10.65
N PHE A 131 -3.99 18.17 11.31
CA PHE A 131 -5.24 17.91 12.01
C PHE A 131 -6.36 17.41 11.08
N LYS A 132 -6.40 17.85 9.82
CA LYS A 132 -7.37 17.37 8.82
C LYS A 132 -7.10 15.92 8.39
N VAL A 133 -5.84 15.53 8.29
CA VAL A 133 -5.46 14.14 7.96
C VAL A 133 -5.69 13.24 9.17
N ALA A 134 -5.25 13.67 10.35
CA ALA A 134 -5.41 12.94 11.60
C ALA A 134 -6.90 12.70 11.93
N SER A 135 -7.76 13.71 11.81
CA SER A 135 -9.19 13.55 12.10
C SER A 135 -9.88 12.51 11.21
N ARG A 136 -9.47 12.38 9.95
CA ARG A 136 -9.99 11.32 9.06
C ARG A 136 -9.56 9.93 9.51
N ALA A 137 -8.28 9.77 9.85
CA ALA A 137 -7.75 8.50 10.33
C ALA A 137 -8.47 8.05 11.61
N PHE A 138 -8.68 8.97 12.56
CA PHE A 138 -9.40 8.67 13.80
C PHE A 138 -10.88 8.33 13.59
N ASN A 139 -11.54 8.94 12.60
CA ASN A 139 -12.96 8.69 12.33
C ASN A 139 -13.21 7.37 11.58
N GLU A 140 -12.25 6.89 10.78
CA GLU A 140 -12.39 5.63 10.04
C GLU A 140 -12.09 4.40 10.90
N SER A 141 -11.24 4.52 11.93
CA SER A 141 -10.82 3.40 12.78
C SER A 141 -11.42 3.41 14.18
N SER A 142 -12.29 4.35 14.53
CA SER A 142 -12.92 4.34 15.85
C SER A 142 -13.96 3.22 15.92
N PRO A 143 -13.81 2.20 16.80
CA PRO A 143 -14.99 1.51 17.31
C PRO A 143 -15.91 2.61 17.84
N GLN A 144 -17.22 2.51 17.59
CA GLN A 144 -18.19 3.34 18.30
C GLN A 144 -18.08 2.99 19.80
N PHE A 145 -17.13 3.60 20.49
CA PHE A 145 -17.11 3.59 21.94
C PHE A 145 -18.27 4.48 22.35
N ASP A 146 -19.30 3.84 22.86
CA ASP A 146 -20.47 4.49 23.41
C ASP A 146 -20.02 5.34 24.61
N LEU A 147 -19.72 6.61 24.34
CA LEU A 147 -19.29 7.61 25.33
C LEU A 147 -20.41 7.98 26.31
N SER A 148 -21.60 7.40 26.17
CA SER A 148 -22.76 7.68 27.03
C SER A 148 -22.62 7.16 28.47
N GLY A 149 -21.62 6.33 28.77
CA GLY A 149 -21.44 5.73 30.10
C GLY A 149 -20.15 6.06 30.86
N MET A 150 -19.11 6.60 30.21
CA MET A 150 -17.80 6.80 30.85
C MET A 150 -17.63 8.23 31.37
N ASN A 151 -18.30 8.54 32.49
CA ASN A 151 -17.78 9.50 33.45
C ASN A 151 -16.50 8.91 34.06
N THR A 152 -15.40 8.90 33.32
CA THR A 152 -14.08 8.69 33.89
C THR A 152 -13.76 9.94 34.71
N LYS A 153 -14.23 9.95 35.96
CA LYS A 153 -13.59 10.74 37.01
C LYS A 153 -12.17 10.20 37.13
N THR A 154 -11.27 10.71 36.32
CA THR A 154 -9.85 10.57 36.58
C THR A 154 -9.59 11.37 37.84
N ASP A 155 -9.60 10.68 38.99
CA ASP A 155 -8.96 11.12 40.22
C ASP A 155 -7.44 11.09 40.00
N ILE A 156 -6.97 11.83 38.99
CA ILE A 156 -5.57 12.21 38.89
C ILE A 156 -5.42 13.27 39.96
N PRO A 157 -4.74 12.98 41.09
CA PRO A 157 -4.45 14.01 42.08
C PRO A 157 -3.75 15.14 41.32
N LYS A 158 -4.29 16.37 41.41
CA LYS A 158 -3.69 17.54 40.77
C LYS A 158 -2.20 17.52 41.14
N PRO A 159 -1.29 17.22 40.19
CA PRO A 159 0.11 17.15 40.53
C PRO A 159 0.49 18.53 41.04
N LYS A 160 1.04 18.58 42.25
CA LYS A 160 1.58 19.83 42.79
C LYS A 160 2.64 20.24 41.79
N LEU A 161 2.39 21.31 41.04
CA LEU A 161 3.33 21.84 40.06
C LEU A 161 4.64 22.06 40.82
N SER A 162 5.71 21.41 40.36
CA SER A 162 7.02 21.65 40.96
C SER A 162 7.36 23.12 40.75
N GLU A 163 7.65 23.82 41.84
CA GLU A 163 8.17 25.19 41.80
C GLU A 163 9.68 25.19 41.52
N GLU A 164 10.33 24.02 41.50
CA GLU A 164 11.72 23.93 41.09
C GLU A 164 11.83 24.33 39.61
N PRO A 165 12.70 25.31 39.30
CA PRO A 165 12.93 25.67 37.91
C PRO A 165 13.44 24.44 37.17
N LEU A 166 12.87 24.20 35.98
CA LEU A 166 13.35 23.13 35.12
C LEU A 166 14.86 23.26 34.94
N PRO A 167 15.61 22.14 34.94
CA PRO A 167 17.03 22.17 34.68
C PRO A 167 17.30 22.97 33.41
N GLN A 168 18.18 23.96 33.51
CA GLN A 168 18.47 24.86 32.41
C GLN A 168 19.36 24.13 31.39
N PHE A 169 18.75 23.38 30.48
CA PHE A 169 19.49 22.65 29.44
C PHE A 169 20.14 23.59 28.41
N TRP A 170 19.64 24.82 28.32
CA TRP A 170 20.09 25.83 27.37
C TRP A 170 20.50 27.09 28.12
N ASN A 171 21.78 27.18 28.45
CA ASN A 171 22.39 28.42 28.95
C ASN A 171 22.53 29.41 27.77
N CYS A 172 21.41 29.99 27.31
CA CYS A 172 21.41 31.02 26.25
C CYS A 172 22.15 32.32 26.64
N GLY A 173 22.63 32.44 27.88
CA GLY A 173 23.39 33.58 28.39
C GLY A 173 24.85 33.64 27.94
N LYS A 174 25.40 32.57 27.34
CA LYS A 174 26.74 32.60 26.74
C LYS A 174 26.62 32.31 25.25
N GLN A 175 26.37 33.36 24.47
CA GLN A 175 26.71 33.38 23.04
C GLN A 175 28.24 33.32 22.88
N GLN A 176 28.87 32.20 23.25
CA GLN A 176 30.21 31.91 22.81
C GLN A 176 30.10 31.11 21.52
N ASN A 177 30.17 31.85 20.42
CA ASN A 177 30.64 31.39 19.11
C ASN A 177 29.89 30.20 18.48
N LEU A 178 28.61 30.38 18.13
CA LEU A 178 27.99 29.63 17.02
C LEU A 178 28.48 30.14 15.65
N LYS A 179 29.79 30.30 15.47
CA LYS A 179 30.43 30.50 14.16
C LYS A 179 30.96 29.21 13.55
N LEU A 180 30.85 28.07 14.24
CA LEU A 180 31.49 26.82 13.83
C LEU A 180 30.77 26.03 12.72
N PHE A 181 29.55 26.40 12.32
CA PHE A 181 28.78 25.63 11.32
C PHE A 181 28.42 26.39 10.04
N ARG A 182 29.04 27.54 9.75
CA ARG A 182 28.81 28.30 8.50
C ARG A 182 29.86 28.13 7.41
N ASN A 183 30.81 27.19 7.55
CA ASN A 183 31.89 27.00 6.58
C ASN A 183 31.77 25.70 5.75
N HIS A 184 30.56 25.23 5.47
CA HIS A 184 30.39 24.33 4.34
C HIS A 184 30.08 25.19 3.12
N SER A 185 31.14 25.57 2.42
CA SER A 185 31.10 26.02 1.03
C SER A 185 30.20 25.10 0.22
N GLU A 186 29.19 25.67 -0.44
CA GLU A 186 28.43 24.98 -1.47
C GLU A 186 29.40 24.41 -2.51
N PRO A 187 29.30 23.12 -2.88
CA PRO A 187 30.02 22.65 -4.05
C PRO A 187 29.45 23.35 -5.27
N SER A 188 30.25 24.21 -5.90
CA SER A 188 29.96 24.78 -7.21
C SER A 188 29.96 23.65 -8.24
N ILE A 189 28.79 23.10 -8.54
CA ILE A 189 28.62 22.14 -9.62
C ILE A 189 28.67 22.95 -10.93
N THR A 190 29.81 22.89 -11.61
CA THR A 190 29.96 23.40 -12.97
C THR A 190 29.28 22.40 -13.92
N LEU A 191 28.08 22.76 -14.36
CA LEU A 191 27.33 22.09 -15.42
C LEU A 191 27.85 22.63 -16.76
N ASP A 192 28.95 22.07 -17.27
CA ASP A 192 29.38 22.26 -18.65
C ASP A 192 29.96 20.94 -19.19
N SER A 193 29.08 20.12 -19.74
CA SER A 193 29.48 19.09 -20.70
C SER A 193 28.47 19.11 -21.85
N PRO A 194 28.87 19.54 -23.07
CA PRO A 194 27.99 19.55 -24.23
C PRO A 194 27.58 18.13 -24.61
N ILE A 195 26.28 17.96 -24.85
CA ILE A 195 25.68 16.73 -25.35
C ILE A 195 26.04 16.61 -26.82
N ASP A 196 26.85 15.61 -27.14
CA ASP A 196 27.24 15.27 -28.51
C ASP A 196 26.11 14.45 -29.15
N VAL A 197 25.28 15.11 -29.96
CA VAL A 197 24.23 14.45 -30.75
C VAL A 197 24.87 13.97 -32.05
N LYS A 198 25.07 12.66 -32.18
CA LYS A 198 25.37 12.04 -33.46
C LYS A 198 24.05 11.80 -34.22
N GLU A 199 23.93 12.44 -35.38
CA GLU A 199 22.96 12.08 -36.44
C GLU A 199 23.25 10.70 -37.04
#